data_AF-A0A846DSM3-F1
#
_entry.id   AF-A0A846DSM3-F1
#
_cell.length_a   1.000
_cell.length_b   1.000
_cell.length_c   1.000
_cell.angle_alpha   90.00
_cell.angle_beta   90.00
_cell.angle_gamma   90.00
#
_symmetry.space_group_name_H-M   'P 1'
#
loop_
_entity.id
_entity.type
_entity.pdbx_description
1 polymer ?
#
loop_
_entity_poly.entity_id
_entity_poly.type
_entity_poly.pdbx_seq_one_letter_code
_entity_poly.pdbx_strand_id
1 'polypeptide(L)' 'KWSVEFTFALIHGFTNARDILELATRPLRRNNNLKDLGWEKLVKEEAKV' A
#
# COMPACT_ATOMS: atom_id res chain seq x y z
N LYS A 1 -5.62 4.24 -0.32
CA LYS A 1 -6.57 3.61 -1.26
C LYS A 1 -6.37 2.09 -1.27
N TRP A 2 -6.57 1.42 -0.12
CA TRP A 2 -6.58 -0.05 0.01
C TRP A 2 -7.87 -0.55 0.66
N SER A 3 -8.66 0.36 1.26
CA SER A 3 -9.92 0.07 1.93
C SER A 3 -10.90 -0.70 1.05
N VAL A 4 -10.92 -0.42 -0.25
CA VAL A 4 -11.77 -1.12 -1.22
C VAL A 4 -11.31 -2.56 -1.48
N GLU A 5 -10.03 -2.88 -1.36
CA GLU A 5 -9.55 -4.25 -1.58
C GLU A 5 -9.98 -5.18 -0.43
N PHE A 6 -10.11 -4.66 0.80
CA PHE A 6 -10.59 -5.40 1.96
C PHE A 6 -12.05 -5.89 1.81
N THR A 7 -12.88 -5.21 1.00
CA THR A 7 -14.30 -5.58 0.85
C THR A 7 -14.54 -6.69 -0.17
N PHE A 8 -13.59 -6.94 -1.07
CA PHE A 8 -13.72 -7.98 -2.12
C PHE A 8 -12.76 -9.15 -1.95
N ALA A 9 -11.71 -9.01 -1.13
CA ALA A 9 -10.79 -10.08 -0.81
C ALA A 9 -11.40 -11.07 0.20
N LEU A 10 -11.08 -12.36 0.04
CA LEU A 10 -11.45 -13.38 1.01
C LEU A 10 -10.50 -13.32 2.20
N ILE A 11 -10.79 -12.46 3.17
CA ILE A 11 -9.90 -12.17 4.30
C ILE A 11 -10.31 -12.83 5.63
N HIS A 12 -11.44 -13.52 5.65
CA HIS A 12 -11.99 -14.10 6.87
C HIS A 12 -11.42 -15.49 7.15
N GLY A 13 -11.34 -15.86 8.43
CA GLY A 13 -10.82 -17.14 8.88
C GLY A 13 -9.29 -17.21 8.89
N PHE A 14 -8.74 -18.10 9.71
CA PHE A 14 -7.29 -18.21 9.91
C PHE A 14 -6.52 -18.61 8.65
N THR A 15 -7.15 -19.38 7.76
CA THR A 15 -6.57 -19.80 6.47
C THR A 15 -6.11 -18.60 5.64
N ASN A 16 -6.83 -17.47 5.72
CA ASN A 16 -6.59 -16.30 4.89
C ASN A 16 -5.88 -15.16 5.62
N ALA A 17 -5.40 -15.39 6.86
CA ALA A 17 -4.71 -14.36 7.64
C ALA A 17 -3.46 -13.81 6.92
N ARG A 18 -2.81 -14.65 6.11
CA ARG A 18 -1.69 -14.25 5.26
C ARG A 18 -2.09 -13.20 4.21
N ASP A 19 -3.30 -13.29 3.66
CA ASP A 19 -3.74 -12.42 2.58
C ASP A 19 -4.00 -11.00 3.09
N ILE A 20 -4.51 -10.86 4.32
CA ILE A 20 -4.60 -9.57 5.02
C ILE A 20 -3.22 -8.96 5.20
N LEU A 21 -2.25 -9.76 5.67
CA LEU A 21 -0.90 -9.28 5.90
C LEU A 21 -0.23 -8.85 4.59
N GLU A 22 -0.43 -9.61 3.51
CA GLU A 22 0.09 -9.26 2.19
C GLU A 22 -0.55 -7.96 1.67
N LEU A 23 -1.87 -7.79 1.80
CA LEU A 23 -2.58 -6.55 1.45
C LEU A 23 -1.99 -5.33 2.19
N ALA A 24 -1.70 -5.47 3.48
CA ALA A 24 -1.13 -4.39 4.29
C ALA A 24 0.36 -4.12 4.00
N THR A 25 1.14 -5.15 3.71
CA THR A 25 2.62 -5.06 3.61
C THR A 25 3.15 -4.90 2.19
N ARG A 26 2.40 -5.30 1.16
CA ARG A 26 2.69 -5.05 -0.26
C ARG A 26 3.18 -3.61 -0.55
N PRO A 27 2.51 -2.55 -0.06
CA PRO A 27 2.97 -1.17 -0.25
C PRO A 27 4.25 -0.83 0.51
N LEU A 28 4.48 -1.41 1.70
CA LEU A 28 5.73 -1.23 2.45
C LEU A 28 6.91 -1.86 1.70
N ARG A 29 6.72 -3.09 1.18
CA ARG A 29 7.71 -3.79 0.36
C ARG A 29 8.03 -3.01 -0.92
N ARG A 30 6.98 -2.51 -1.60
CA ARG A 30 7.16 -1.62 -2.77
C ARG A 30 7.99 -0.39 -2.40
N ASN A 31 7.64 0.30 -1.31
CA ASN A 31 8.33 1.53 -0.92
C ASN A 31 9.80 1.28 -0.58
N ASN A 32 10.11 0.19 0.13
CA ASN A 32 11.49 -0.21 0.40
C ASN A 32 12.28 -0.47 -0.91
N ASN A 33 11.66 -1.13 -1.88
CA ASN A 33 12.31 -1.41 -3.17
C ASN A 33 12.50 -0.18 -4.06
N LEU A 34 11.71 0.89 -3.87
CA LEU A 34 11.78 2.12 -4.65
C LEU A 34 12.54 3.25 -3.93
N LYS A 35 13.05 3.01 -2.72
CA LYS A 35 13.67 4.02 -1.87
C LYS A 35 14.85 4.71 -2.54
N ASP A 36 15.70 3.93 -3.22
CA ASP A 36 16.92 4.43 -3.87
C ASP A 36 16.64 5.20 -5.17
N LEU A 37 15.40 5.17 -5.67
CA LEU A 37 15.01 5.91 -6.88
C LEU A 37 14.65 7.38 -6.61
N GLY A 38 14.50 7.77 -5.34
CA GLY A 38 14.17 9.15 -4.96
C GLY A 38 12.76 9.61 -5.35
N TRP A 39 11.85 8.69 -5.67
CA TRP A 39 10.48 8.98 -6.17
C TRP A 39 9.43 9.13 -5.06
N GLU A 40 9.81 9.64 -3.89
CA GLU A 40 8.90 9.75 -2.75
C GLU A 40 7.84 10.86 -2.92
N LYS A 41 8.20 11.94 -3.63
CA LYS A 41 7.32 13.09 -3.85
C LYS A 41 7.38 13.55 -5.30
N LEU A 42 6.32 13.26 -6.05
CA LEU A 42 6.22 13.53 -7.50
C LEU A 42 5.22 14.65 -7.83
N VAL A 43 4.57 15.22 -6.83
CA VAL A 43 3.63 16.33 -6.99
C VAL A 43 4.35 17.63 -6.63
N LYS A 44 4.27 18.63 -7.51
CA LYS A 44 4.72 19.99 -7.21
C LYS A 44 3.91 20.50 -6.03
N GLU A 45 4.56 21.06 -5.02
CA GLU A 45 3.84 21.86 -4.02
C GLU A 45 3.35 23.11 -4.74
N GLU A 46 2.13 23.04 -5.30
CA GLU A 46 1.49 24.22 -5.85
C GLU A 46 1.30 25.26 -4.76
N ALA A 47 1.59 26.50 -5.15
CA ALA A 47 1.76 27.66 -4.32
C ALA A 47 0.64 27.82 -3.28
N LYS A 48 1.02 28.28 -2.08
CA LYS A 48 0.11 28.83 -1.08
C LYS A 48 -0.95 29.69 -1.77
N VAL A 49 -2.21 29.23 -1.70
CA VAL A 49 -3.40 30.07 -1.92
C VAL A 49 -3.49 31.08 -0.80
#